data_AF-A0A3B9P7A9-F1
#
_entry.id   AF-A0A3B9P7A9-F1
#
_cell.length_a   1.000
_cell.length_b   1.000
_cell.length_c   1.000
_cell.angle_alpha   90.00
_cell.angle_beta   90.00
_cell.angle_gamma   90.00
#
_symmetry.space_group_name_H-M   'P 1'
#
loop_
_entity.id
_entity.type
_entity.pdbx_description
1 polymer ?
#
loop_
_entity_poly.entity_id
_entity_poly.type
_entity_poly.pdbx_seq_one_letter_code
_entity_poly.pdbx_strand_id
1 'polypeptide(L)'
;MDFTVFIASKEAICSECGENLGRHAWITLTPDKDVVCLSCADLDHLVFLPSGDAALTRRSGKYSSLKAVVLKWSSRRKRYERQGILVEESAIQRAEEDCLADADIRVRRREREAQRREELDQEFLRDFAAHIRKLYPYCPEGVEESIAEHACQKYSGRVGRTAAAKSFDKEAIDLAVIAHIRHAQTDYDVFLNQGVARYEARQRVNDDIAKILSTWRGES
;
A
#
# COMPACT_ATOMS: atom_id res chain seq x y z
N MET A 1 -2.40 -7.97 27.70
CA MET A 1 -3.57 -8.65 27.10
C MET A 1 -4.23 -7.64 26.20
N ASP A 2 -4.45 -7.96 24.92
CA ASP A 2 -5.00 -7.00 23.96
C ASP A 2 -6.50 -7.22 23.83
N PHE A 3 -7.30 -6.31 24.38
CA PHE A 3 -8.75 -6.35 24.25
C PHE A 3 -9.18 -5.86 22.87
N THR A 4 -10.33 -6.35 22.39
CA THR A 4 -10.94 -5.88 21.15
C THR A 4 -12.34 -5.38 21.45
N VAL A 5 -12.61 -4.15 21.04
CA VAL A 5 -13.93 -3.51 21.12
C VAL A 5 -14.47 -3.35 19.72
N PHE A 6 -15.74 -3.69 19.54
CA PHE A 6 -16.46 -3.58 18.28
C PHE A 6 -17.49 -2.46 18.38
N ILE A 7 -17.59 -1.66 17.32
CA ILE A 7 -18.74 -0.77 17.11
C ILE A 7 -19.83 -1.61 16.45
N ALA A 8 -20.86 -1.93 17.22
CA ALA A 8 -21.95 -2.81 16.84
C ALA A 8 -22.68 -2.27 15.60
N SER A 9 -22.84 -3.12 14.58
CA SER A 9 -23.60 -2.79 13.37
C SER A 9 -25.10 -3.03 13.52
N LYS A 10 -25.50 -3.83 14.51
CA LYS A 10 -26.87 -4.19 14.87
C LYS A 10 -27.16 -3.75 16.29
N GLU A 11 -28.42 -3.92 16.71
CA GLU A 11 -28.80 -3.74 18.12
C GLU A 11 -28.09 -4.77 19.00
N ALA A 12 -27.63 -4.30 20.15
CA ALA A 12 -26.86 -5.07 21.11
C ALA A 12 -27.49 -4.93 22.49
N ILE A 13 -27.57 -6.05 23.22
CA ILE A 13 -27.96 -6.10 24.62
C ILE A 13 -26.80 -6.76 25.36
N CYS A 14 -26.41 -6.19 26.50
CA CYS A 14 -25.35 -6.75 27.32
C CYS A 14 -25.84 -8.05 27.99
N SER A 15 -25.08 -9.13 27.87
CA SER A 15 -25.41 -10.42 28.48
C SER A 15 -25.28 -10.42 30.02
N GLU A 16 -24.42 -9.58 30.58
CA GLU A 16 -24.20 -9.50 32.03
C GLU A 16 -25.19 -8.59 32.76
N CYS A 17 -25.28 -7.31 32.38
CA CYS A 17 -26.18 -6.35 33.06
C CYS A 17 -27.58 -6.25 32.45
N GLY A 18 -27.82 -6.85 31.28
CA GLY A 18 -29.12 -6.78 30.58
C GLY A 18 -29.44 -5.42 29.93
N GLU A 19 -28.49 -4.48 29.92
CA GLU A 19 -28.70 -3.16 29.35
C GLU A 19 -28.87 -3.22 27.82
N ASN A 20 -29.86 -2.50 27.30
CA ASN A 20 -30.02 -2.33 25.86
C ASN A 20 -29.12 -1.22 25.35
N LEU A 21 -28.04 -1.60 24.67
CA LEU A 21 -27.00 -0.68 24.19
C LEU A 21 -27.36 -0.04 22.83
N GLY A 22 -28.34 -0.60 22.12
CA GLY A 22 -28.77 -0.10 20.81
C GLY A 22 -27.74 -0.33 19.70
N ARG A 23 -27.84 0.47 18.63
CA ARG A 23 -26.95 0.39 17.44
C ARG A 23 -25.74 1.30 17.61
N HIS A 24 -24.62 0.92 16.98
CA HIS A 24 -23.32 1.62 17.12
C HIS A 24 -22.78 1.65 18.56
N ALA A 25 -23.35 0.81 19.43
CA ALA A 25 -22.83 0.54 20.75
C ALA A 25 -21.42 0.00 20.69
N TRP A 26 -20.65 0.28 21.75
CA TRP A 26 -19.29 -0.20 21.91
C TRP A 26 -19.35 -1.44 22.78
N ILE A 27 -18.97 -2.57 22.20
CA ILE A 27 -19.14 -3.87 22.82
C ILE A 27 -17.85 -4.67 22.77
N THR A 28 -17.65 -5.52 23.76
CA THR A 28 -16.69 -6.62 23.72
C THR A 28 -17.43 -7.93 23.49
N LEU A 29 -16.68 -8.95 23.13
CA LEU A 29 -17.18 -10.31 23.00
C LEU A 29 -16.45 -11.20 23.99
N THR A 30 -17.20 -11.99 24.76
CA THR A 30 -16.64 -13.07 25.59
C THR A 30 -16.07 -14.19 24.68
N PRO A 31 -15.29 -15.14 25.23
CA PRO A 31 -14.88 -16.33 24.48
C PRO A 31 -16.06 -17.10 23.87
N ASP A 32 -17.22 -17.07 24.54
CA ASP A 32 -18.47 -17.70 24.11
C ASP A 32 -19.28 -16.86 23.11
N LYS A 33 -18.74 -15.70 22.69
CA LYS A 33 -19.32 -14.73 21.74
C LYS A 33 -20.54 -13.98 22.27
N ASP A 34 -20.73 -13.94 23.59
CA ASP A 34 -21.74 -13.09 24.20
C ASP A 34 -21.29 -11.63 24.18
N VAL A 35 -22.27 -10.74 24.02
CA VAL A 35 -22.06 -9.30 23.89
C VAL A 35 -22.00 -8.68 25.29
N VAL A 36 -20.91 -7.99 25.59
CA VAL A 36 -20.71 -7.33 26.89
C VAL A 36 -20.45 -5.84 26.68
N CYS A 37 -21.04 -4.98 27.53
CA CYS A 37 -20.81 -3.54 27.48
C CYS A 37 -19.42 -3.17 28.02
N LEU A 38 -18.96 -1.94 27.79
CA LEU A 38 -17.63 -1.52 28.26
C LEU A 38 -17.51 -1.53 29.79
N SER A 39 -18.57 -1.19 30.52
CA SER A 39 -18.53 -1.20 32.00
C SER A 39 -18.43 -2.61 32.56
N CYS A 40 -19.22 -3.56 32.05
CA CYS A 40 -19.12 -4.97 32.45
C CYS A 40 -17.78 -5.59 32.04
N ALA A 41 -17.14 -5.08 30.99
CA ALA A 41 -15.82 -5.50 30.57
C ALA A 41 -14.66 -4.74 31.28
N ASP A 42 -14.95 -3.88 32.25
CA ASP A 42 -13.99 -3.00 32.94
C ASP A 42 -13.15 -2.13 31.98
N LEU A 43 -13.72 -1.66 30.87
CA LEU A 43 -13.06 -0.82 29.85
C LEU A 43 -13.63 0.60 29.75
N ASP A 44 -14.65 0.93 30.53
CA ASP A 44 -15.36 2.22 30.48
C ASP A 44 -14.54 3.42 30.98
N HIS A 45 -13.55 3.18 31.82
CA HIS A 45 -12.60 4.19 32.29
C HIS A 45 -11.52 4.55 31.24
N LEU A 46 -11.48 3.85 30.09
CA LEU A 46 -10.53 4.14 29.03
C LEU A 46 -11.06 5.21 28.07
N VAL A 47 -10.15 6.07 27.61
CA VAL A 47 -10.45 7.13 26.65
C VAL A 47 -10.17 6.66 25.24
N PHE A 48 -11.07 6.99 24.31
CA PHE A 48 -10.90 6.68 22.92
C PHE A 48 -9.96 7.66 22.21
N LEU A 49 -8.88 7.11 21.68
CA LEU A 49 -7.97 7.79 20.77
C LEU A 49 -8.24 7.33 19.32
N PRO A 50 -8.74 8.21 18.44
CA PRO A 50 -8.97 7.86 17.05
C PRO A 50 -7.66 7.59 16.31
N SER A 51 -7.75 6.78 15.25
CA SER A 51 -6.63 6.57 14.33
C SER A 51 -6.29 7.85 13.56
N GLY A 52 -5.01 8.05 13.24
CA GLY A 52 -4.54 9.20 12.46
C GLY A 52 -3.05 9.46 12.68
N ASP A 53 -2.69 9.87 13.90
CA ASP A 53 -1.29 10.01 14.29
C ASP A 53 -0.75 8.65 14.79
N ALA A 54 0.06 8.02 13.93
CA ALA A 54 0.67 6.72 14.22
C ALA A 54 1.68 6.78 15.38
N ALA A 55 2.36 7.91 15.59
CA ALA A 55 3.29 8.06 16.70
C ALA A 55 2.52 8.16 18.03
N LEU A 56 1.50 9.03 18.08
CA LEU A 56 0.64 9.20 19.24
C LEU A 56 -0.06 7.87 19.59
N THR A 57 -0.77 7.26 18.65
CA THR A 57 -1.50 5.99 18.87
C THR A 57 -0.58 4.88 19.38
N ARG A 58 0.63 4.75 18.81
CA ARG A 58 1.60 3.73 19.23
C ARG A 58 2.18 4.01 20.62
N ARG A 59 2.43 5.29 20.96
CA ARG A 59 2.97 5.69 22.27
C ARG A 59 1.92 5.57 23.36
N SER A 60 0.70 6.04 23.14
CA SER A 60 -0.38 5.90 24.11
C SER A 60 -0.64 4.41 24.41
N GLY A 61 -0.70 3.55 23.39
CA GLY A 61 -0.82 2.11 23.59
C GLY A 61 0.41 1.42 24.22
N LYS A 62 1.57 2.09 24.29
CA LYS A 62 2.77 1.62 25.01
C LYS A 62 2.75 2.06 26.47
N TYR A 63 2.27 3.27 26.76
CA TYR A 63 2.23 3.82 28.11
C TYR A 63 1.03 3.35 28.91
N SER A 64 -0.05 2.98 28.22
CA SER A 64 -1.26 2.47 28.86
C SER A 64 -1.04 1.08 29.42
N SER A 65 -1.45 0.86 30.66
CA SER A 65 -1.43 -0.44 31.33
C SER A 65 -2.50 -1.37 30.75
N LEU A 66 -3.68 -0.81 30.45
CA LEU A 66 -4.83 -1.46 29.84
C LEU A 66 -5.15 -0.81 28.50
N LYS A 67 -5.49 -1.60 27.48
CA LYS A 67 -5.86 -1.06 26.16
C LYS A 67 -6.79 -1.98 25.39
N ALA A 68 -7.62 -1.38 24.54
CA ALA A 68 -8.44 -2.12 23.59
C ALA A 68 -8.35 -1.53 22.17
N VAL A 69 -8.32 -2.40 21.16
CA VAL A 69 -8.40 -1.97 19.75
C VAL A 69 -9.87 -1.84 19.35
N VAL A 70 -10.24 -0.68 18.79
CA VAL A 70 -11.62 -0.43 18.35
C VAL A 70 -11.77 -0.75 16.87
N LEU A 71 -12.70 -1.64 16.55
CA LEU A 71 -13.00 -2.11 15.19
C LEU A 71 -14.42 -1.75 14.78
N LYS A 72 -14.61 -1.42 13.50
CA LYS A 72 -15.94 -1.19 12.92
C LYS A 72 -16.08 -1.98 11.63
N TRP A 73 -17.24 -2.61 11.43
CA TRP A 73 -17.54 -3.28 10.17
C TRP A 73 -17.77 -2.24 9.06
N SER A 74 -17.00 -2.35 7.97
CA SER A 74 -17.17 -1.55 6.76
C SER A 74 -18.00 -2.34 5.74
N SER A 75 -19.26 -1.95 5.56
CA SER A 75 -20.15 -2.57 4.57
C SER A 75 -19.62 -2.40 3.14
N ARG A 76 -19.03 -1.24 2.83
CA ARG A 76 -18.42 -0.93 1.53
C ARG A 76 -17.22 -1.82 1.22
N ARG A 77 -16.34 -2.06 2.18
CA ARG A 77 -15.12 -2.88 1.99
C ARG A 77 -15.27 -4.34 2.41
N LYS A 78 -16.44 -4.73 2.94
CA LYS A 78 -16.78 -6.07 3.46
C LYS A 78 -15.73 -6.63 4.44
N ARG A 79 -15.21 -5.77 5.33
CA ARG A 79 -14.20 -6.15 6.34
C ARG A 79 -14.25 -5.24 7.57
N TYR A 80 -13.67 -5.68 8.68
CA TYR A 80 -13.45 -4.82 9.84
C TYR A 80 -12.32 -3.83 9.59
N GLU A 81 -12.57 -2.57 9.95
CA GLU A 81 -11.60 -1.48 9.88
C GLU A 81 -11.29 -0.98 11.29
N ARG A 82 -10.00 -0.88 11.60
CA ARG A 82 -9.54 -0.28 12.86
C ARG A 82 -9.87 1.21 12.88
N GLN A 83 -10.60 1.64 13.89
CA GLN A 83 -11.02 3.03 14.07
C GLN A 83 -10.08 3.80 15.02
N GLY A 84 -9.47 3.10 15.97
CA GLY A 84 -8.60 3.71 16.99
C GLY A 84 -8.27 2.72 18.09
N ILE A 85 -7.95 3.25 19.27
CA ILE A 85 -7.70 2.48 20.50
C ILE A 85 -8.38 3.14 21.70
N LEU A 86 -8.78 2.33 22.67
CA LEU A 86 -9.09 2.76 24.03
C LEU A 86 -7.84 2.59 24.88
N VAL A 87 -7.46 3.64 25.61
CA VAL A 87 -6.27 3.70 26.47
C VAL A 87 -6.53 4.64 27.65
N GLU A 88 -5.70 4.56 28.69
CA GLU A 88 -5.76 5.45 29.83
C GLU A 88 -5.47 6.90 29.40
N GLU A 89 -6.17 7.87 30.00
CA GLU A 89 -6.00 9.28 29.68
C GLU A 89 -4.56 9.76 29.98
N SER A 90 -3.99 9.32 31.10
CA SER A 90 -2.60 9.63 31.48
C SER A 90 -1.59 9.11 30.44
N ALA A 91 -1.90 7.99 29.78
CA ALA A 91 -1.07 7.44 28.72
C ALA A 91 -1.16 8.27 27.43
N ILE A 92 -2.32 8.88 27.14
CA ILE A 92 -2.48 9.83 26.03
C ILE A 92 -1.67 11.09 26.32
N GLN A 93 -1.85 11.71 27.49
CA GLN A 93 -1.16 12.95 27.86
C GLN A 93 0.37 12.81 27.78
N ARG A 94 0.92 11.75 28.38
CA ARG A 94 2.36 11.46 28.29
C ARG A 94 2.83 11.25 26.84
N ALA A 95 2.01 10.58 26.02
CA ALA A 95 2.33 10.37 24.62
C ALA A 95 2.31 11.67 23.80
N GLU A 96 1.41 12.60 24.12
CA GLU A 96 1.33 13.93 23.51
C GLU A 96 2.57 14.76 23.85
N GLU A 97 2.96 14.82 25.13
CA GLU A 97 4.17 15.52 25.58
C GLU A 97 5.42 15.03 24.84
N ASP A 98 5.62 13.71 24.82
CA ASP A 98 6.74 13.11 24.09
C ASP A 98 6.64 13.41 22.59
N CYS A 99 5.43 13.42 22.03
CA CYS A 99 5.20 13.70 20.61
C CYS A 99 5.52 15.13 20.24
N LEU A 100 5.26 16.09 21.12
CA LEU A 100 5.64 17.48 20.94
C LEU A 100 7.17 17.63 21.07
N ALA A 101 7.78 16.96 22.05
CA ALA A 101 9.20 17.07 22.32
C ALA A 101 10.11 16.60 21.15
N ASP A 102 9.67 15.61 20.36
CA ASP A 102 10.45 15.10 19.23
C ASP A 102 9.85 15.38 17.84
N ALA A 103 8.85 16.26 17.76
CA ALA A 103 8.16 16.60 16.52
C ALA A 103 9.13 17.02 15.40
N ASP A 104 10.03 17.97 15.69
CA ASP A 104 10.99 18.50 14.72
C ASP A 104 12.01 17.46 14.27
N ILE A 105 12.47 16.61 15.18
CA ILE A 105 13.40 15.51 14.87
C ILE A 105 12.73 14.54 13.90
N ARG A 106 11.45 14.21 14.11
CA ARG A 106 10.67 13.34 13.21
C ARG A 106 10.43 13.98 11.84
N VAL A 107 10.18 15.29 11.77
CA VAL A 107 10.05 16.01 10.49
C VAL A 107 11.37 15.91 9.71
N ARG A 108 12.49 16.32 10.31
CA ARG A 108 13.81 16.27 9.66
C ARG A 108 14.21 14.86 9.23
N ARG A 109 13.90 13.85 10.04
CA ARG A 109 14.16 12.45 9.68
C ARG A 109 13.33 12.01 8.48
N ARG A 110 12.04 12.36 8.43
CA ARG A 110 11.16 12.06 7.30
C ARG A 110 11.64 12.73 6.01
N GLU A 111 12.11 13.98 6.10
CA GLU A 111 12.68 14.70 4.97
C GLU A 111 13.94 14.01 4.43
N ARG A 112 14.90 13.68 5.30
CA ARG A 112 16.11 12.94 4.90
C ARG A 112 15.80 11.57 4.30
N GLU A 113 14.86 10.84 4.89
CA GLU A 113 14.42 9.54 4.36
C GLU A 113 13.66 9.68 3.04
N ALA A 114 12.95 10.78 2.79
CA ALA A 114 12.35 11.08 1.50
C ALA A 114 13.42 11.37 0.44
N GLN A 115 14.41 12.21 0.77
CA GLN A 115 15.56 12.49 -0.10
C GLN A 115 16.31 11.21 -0.48
N ARG A 116 16.69 10.41 0.51
CA ARG A 116 17.37 9.12 0.27
C ARG A 116 16.55 8.17 -0.59
N ARG A 117 15.23 8.13 -0.41
CA ARG A 117 14.36 7.29 -1.25
C ARG A 117 14.29 7.79 -2.69
N GLU A 118 14.36 9.09 -2.90
CA GLU A 118 14.41 9.68 -4.24
C GLU A 118 15.74 9.37 -4.93
N GLU A 119 16.86 9.51 -4.22
CA GLU A 119 18.19 9.14 -4.71
C GLU A 119 18.26 7.67 -5.13
N LEU A 120 17.82 6.75 -4.25
CA LEU A 120 17.75 5.32 -4.56
C LEU A 120 16.81 5.01 -5.72
N ASP A 121 15.76 5.81 -5.91
CA ASP A 121 14.85 5.64 -7.04
C ASP A 121 15.51 6.01 -8.36
N GLN A 122 16.22 7.13 -8.39
CA GLN A 122 17.00 7.55 -9.56
C GLN A 122 18.12 6.57 -9.88
N GLU A 123 18.81 6.06 -8.86
CA GLU A 123 19.80 4.99 -9.02
C GLU A 123 19.17 3.74 -9.64
N PHE A 124 18.03 3.28 -9.10
CA PHE A 124 17.30 2.14 -9.64
C PHE A 124 16.87 2.33 -11.10
N LEU A 125 16.41 3.54 -11.48
CA LEU A 125 16.05 3.85 -12.88
C LEU A 125 17.27 3.76 -13.80
N ARG A 126 18.42 4.33 -13.39
CA ARG A 126 19.66 4.26 -14.15
C ARG A 126 20.14 2.82 -14.31
N ASP A 127 20.11 2.03 -13.24
CA ASP A 127 20.50 0.63 -13.30
C ASP A 127 19.57 -0.16 -14.21
N PHE A 128 18.26 0.07 -14.15
CA PHE A 128 17.30 -0.61 -15.01
C PHE A 128 17.53 -0.27 -16.50
N ALA A 129 17.77 1.01 -16.81
CA ALA A 129 18.15 1.45 -18.15
C ALA A 129 19.46 0.81 -18.63
N ALA A 130 20.48 0.74 -17.77
CA ALA A 130 21.75 0.09 -18.08
C ALA A 130 21.58 -1.41 -18.38
N HIS A 131 20.72 -2.12 -17.64
CA HIS A 131 20.41 -3.52 -17.92
C HIS A 131 19.65 -3.70 -19.25
N ILE A 132 18.73 -2.80 -19.60
CA ILE A 132 18.11 -2.78 -20.92
C ILE A 132 19.18 -2.62 -22.00
N ARG A 133 20.03 -1.59 -21.89
CA ARG A 133 21.12 -1.32 -22.86
C ARG A 133 22.06 -2.52 -23.01
N LYS A 134 22.34 -3.25 -21.92
CA LYS A 134 23.16 -4.47 -21.95
C LYS A 134 22.50 -5.61 -22.72
N LEU A 135 21.18 -5.80 -22.59
CA LEU A 135 20.43 -6.84 -23.29
C LEU A 135 20.08 -6.45 -24.74
N TYR A 136 19.96 -5.15 -25.00
CA TYR A 136 19.52 -4.56 -26.27
C TYR A 136 20.53 -3.47 -26.72
N PRO A 137 21.77 -3.84 -27.08
CA PRO A 137 22.83 -2.88 -27.37
C PRO A 137 22.51 -1.94 -28.55
N TYR A 138 21.70 -2.40 -29.51
CA TYR A 138 21.33 -1.65 -30.71
C TYR A 138 20.00 -0.91 -30.61
N CYS A 139 19.40 -0.81 -29.41
CA CYS A 139 18.25 0.08 -29.23
C CYS A 139 18.67 1.56 -29.43
N PRO A 140 17.79 2.43 -29.96
CA PRO A 140 18.14 3.84 -30.15
C PRO A 140 18.54 4.51 -28.82
N GLU A 141 19.42 5.51 -28.90
CA GLU A 141 19.88 6.25 -27.72
C GLU A 141 18.71 6.94 -26.99
N GLY A 142 18.67 6.83 -25.66
CA GLY A 142 17.63 7.40 -24.81
C GLY A 142 16.34 6.58 -24.71
N VAL A 143 16.18 5.54 -25.54
CA VAL A 143 15.00 4.66 -25.48
C VAL A 143 15.02 3.79 -24.23
N GLU A 144 16.19 3.30 -23.81
CA GLU A 144 16.35 2.54 -22.57
C GLU A 144 15.94 3.35 -21.33
N GLU A 145 16.22 4.66 -21.33
CA GLU A 145 15.86 5.57 -20.25
C GLU A 145 14.35 5.77 -20.23
N SER A 146 13.74 6.04 -21.39
CA SER A 146 12.29 6.16 -21.53
C SER A 146 11.56 4.88 -21.11
N ILE A 147 12.08 3.70 -21.46
CA ILE A 147 11.54 2.41 -21.04
C ILE A 147 11.65 2.26 -19.52
N ALA A 148 12.80 2.58 -18.93
CA ALA A 148 13.01 2.48 -17.49
C ALA A 148 12.06 3.41 -16.73
N GLU A 149 11.97 4.68 -17.10
CA GLU A 149 11.07 5.66 -16.49
C GLU A 149 9.61 5.20 -16.57
N HIS A 150 9.19 4.73 -17.74
CA HIS A 150 7.83 4.27 -17.95
C HIS A 150 7.54 2.99 -17.16
N ALA A 151 8.38 1.96 -17.28
CA ALA A 151 8.18 0.67 -16.65
C ALA A 151 8.25 0.74 -15.11
N CYS A 152 9.08 1.64 -14.58
CA CYS A 152 9.30 1.84 -13.16
C CYS A 152 8.52 3.02 -12.59
N GLN A 153 7.50 3.55 -13.28
CA GLN A 153 6.68 4.64 -12.73
C GLN A 153 6.04 4.26 -11.38
N LYS A 154 6.21 5.08 -10.34
CA LYS A 154 5.66 4.84 -9.00
C LYS A 154 4.12 4.74 -9.04
N TYR A 155 3.56 3.83 -8.23
CA TYR A 155 2.11 3.63 -8.04
C TYR A 155 1.30 3.23 -9.29
N SER A 156 1.96 2.90 -10.40
CA SER A 156 1.32 2.57 -11.67
C SER A 156 0.94 1.09 -11.82
N GLY A 157 1.45 0.21 -10.95
CA GLY A 157 1.27 -1.25 -11.08
C GLY A 157 2.05 -1.89 -12.24
N ARG A 158 3.03 -1.18 -12.81
CA ARG A 158 3.84 -1.64 -13.95
C ARG A 158 4.94 -2.62 -13.53
N VAL A 159 5.46 -3.35 -14.52
CA VAL A 159 6.43 -4.45 -14.34
C VAL A 159 7.68 -4.02 -13.57
N GLY A 160 8.17 -2.79 -13.78
CA GLY A 160 9.41 -2.26 -13.20
C GLY A 160 9.42 -2.14 -11.67
N ARG A 161 8.28 -2.33 -11.00
CA ARG A 161 8.19 -2.32 -9.53
C ARG A 161 7.91 -3.69 -8.89
N THR A 162 7.85 -4.73 -9.72
CA THR A 162 7.72 -6.12 -9.26
C THR A 162 9.02 -6.61 -8.61
N ALA A 163 8.95 -7.70 -7.84
CA ALA A 163 10.15 -8.31 -7.25
C ALA A 163 11.16 -8.74 -8.33
N ALA A 164 10.69 -9.32 -9.43
CA ALA A 164 11.51 -9.74 -10.56
C ALA A 164 12.22 -8.56 -11.24
N ALA A 165 11.54 -7.42 -11.42
CA ALA A 165 12.19 -6.23 -11.95
C ALA A 165 13.25 -5.65 -11.01
N LYS A 166 13.05 -5.74 -9.68
CA LYS A 166 14.05 -5.31 -8.70
C LYS A 166 15.30 -6.18 -8.67
N SER A 167 15.21 -7.44 -9.10
CA SER A 167 16.36 -8.32 -9.30
C SER A 167 16.94 -8.23 -10.72
N PHE A 168 16.47 -7.29 -11.54
CA PHE A 168 16.84 -7.15 -12.94
C PHE A 168 16.69 -8.45 -13.73
N ASP A 169 15.61 -9.18 -13.45
CA ASP A 169 15.28 -10.41 -14.16
C ASP A 169 15.11 -10.12 -15.66
N LYS A 170 15.73 -10.97 -16.49
CA LYS A 170 15.69 -10.83 -17.95
C LYS A 170 14.25 -10.81 -18.47
N GLU A 171 13.36 -11.66 -17.97
CA GLU A 171 11.97 -11.70 -18.43
C GLU A 171 11.23 -10.41 -18.09
N ALA A 172 11.48 -9.84 -16.91
CA ALA A 172 10.88 -8.57 -16.50
C ALA A 172 11.33 -7.41 -17.38
N ILE A 173 12.62 -7.41 -17.78
CA ILE A 173 13.18 -6.42 -18.70
C ILE A 173 12.60 -6.63 -20.11
N ASP A 174 12.54 -7.87 -20.61
CA ASP A 174 11.97 -8.20 -21.92
C ASP A 174 10.50 -7.73 -22.00
N LEU A 175 9.71 -7.95 -20.95
CA LEU A 175 8.32 -7.48 -20.88
C LEU A 175 8.21 -5.95 -20.94
N ALA A 176 9.13 -5.22 -20.30
CA ALA A 176 9.15 -3.77 -20.35
C ALA A 176 9.47 -3.26 -21.77
N VAL A 177 10.47 -3.86 -22.41
CA VAL A 177 10.90 -3.52 -23.78
C VAL A 177 9.80 -3.86 -24.79
N ILE A 178 9.21 -5.06 -24.71
CA ILE A 178 8.08 -5.49 -25.55
C ILE A 178 6.91 -4.51 -25.42
N ALA A 179 6.58 -4.11 -24.18
CA ALA A 179 5.51 -3.15 -23.95
C ALA A 179 5.80 -1.82 -24.64
N HIS A 180 7.02 -1.30 -24.54
CA HIS A 180 7.41 -0.06 -25.23
C HIS A 180 7.33 -0.20 -26.75
N ILE A 181 7.96 -1.23 -27.34
CA ILE A 181 7.95 -1.46 -28.80
C ILE A 181 6.51 -1.55 -29.30
N ARG A 182 5.67 -2.32 -28.60
CA ARG A 182 4.25 -2.46 -28.97
C ARG A 182 3.54 -1.11 -29.09
N HIS A 183 3.73 -0.20 -28.14
CA HIS A 183 3.02 1.08 -28.15
C HIS A 183 3.70 2.14 -29.03
N ALA A 184 5.03 2.16 -29.10
CA ALA A 184 5.79 3.23 -29.74
C ALA A 184 6.19 2.92 -31.19
N GLN A 185 6.31 1.65 -31.56
CA GLN A 185 6.94 1.21 -32.82
C GLN A 185 6.04 0.30 -33.67
N THR A 186 4.77 0.13 -33.28
CA THR A 186 3.80 -0.68 -34.05
C THR A 186 2.43 -0.01 -34.10
N ASP A 187 1.58 -0.47 -35.01
CA ASP A 187 0.18 0.02 -35.15
C ASP A 187 -0.76 -0.45 -34.03
N TYR A 188 -0.24 -0.96 -32.91
CA TYR A 188 -1.05 -1.48 -31.80
C TYR A 188 -2.11 -0.47 -31.32
N ASP A 189 -1.70 0.77 -31.09
CA ASP A 189 -2.60 1.82 -30.60
C ASP A 189 -3.62 2.23 -31.67
N VAL A 190 -3.27 2.13 -32.96
CA VAL A 190 -4.20 2.32 -34.08
C VAL A 190 -5.28 1.24 -34.06
N PHE A 191 -4.91 -0.03 -33.90
CA PHE A 191 -5.88 -1.12 -33.80
C PHE A 191 -6.80 -0.98 -32.59
N LEU A 192 -6.27 -0.56 -31.43
CA LEU A 192 -7.10 -0.29 -30.25
C LEU A 192 -8.10 0.84 -30.50
N ASN A 193 -7.69 1.92 -31.16
CA ASN A 193 -8.57 3.03 -31.52
C ASN A 193 -9.65 2.63 -32.54
N GLN A 194 -9.37 1.64 -33.39
CA GLN A 194 -10.34 1.05 -34.32
C GLN A 194 -11.29 0.04 -33.65
N GLY A 195 -11.15 -0.19 -32.33
CA GLY A 195 -12.01 -1.10 -31.58
C GLY A 195 -11.61 -2.57 -31.66
N VAL A 196 -10.43 -2.89 -32.21
CA VAL A 196 -9.90 -4.26 -32.26
C VAL A 196 -9.64 -4.75 -30.83
N ALA A 197 -10.01 -5.99 -30.53
CA ALA A 197 -9.80 -6.57 -29.22
C ALA A 197 -8.29 -6.66 -28.89
N ARG A 198 -7.92 -6.40 -27.62
CA ARG A 198 -6.50 -6.35 -27.20
C ARG A 198 -5.70 -7.60 -27.53
N TYR A 199 -6.32 -8.77 -27.44
CA TYR A 199 -5.67 -10.05 -27.76
C TYR A 199 -5.33 -10.12 -29.26
N GLU A 200 -6.30 -9.80 -30.11
CA GLU A 200 -6.12 -9.80 -31.56
C GLU A 200 -5.11 -8.72 -32.00
N ALA A 201 -5.23 -7.51 -31.46
CA ALA A 201 -4.26 -6.44 -31.72
C ALA A 201 -2.83 -6.85 -31.34
N ARG A 202 -2.64 -7.59 -30.23
CA ARG A 202 -1.33 -8.12 -29.83
C ARG A 202 -0.81 -9.17 -30.81
N GLN A 203 -1.67 -10.06 -31.29
CA GLN A 203 -1.28 -11.06 -32.28
C GLN A 203 -0.83 -10.42 -33.59
N ARG A 204 -1.55 -9.40 -34.06
CA ARG A 204 -1.24 -8.72 -35.33
C ARG A 204 0.14 -8.04 -35.35
N VAL A 205 0.57 -7.48 -34.22
CA VAL A 205 1.86 -6.76 -34.11
C VAL A 205 3.00 -7.65 -33.61
N ASN A 206 2.75 -8.93 -33.31
CA ASN A 206 3.72 -9.79 -32.64
C ASN A 206 4.98 -10.02 -33.50
N ASP A 207 4.79 -10.23 -34.81
CA ASP A 207 5.90 -10.45 -35.74
C ASP A 207 6.75 -9.18 -35.91
N ASP A 208 6.12 -8.00 -35.89
CA ASP A 208 6.83 -6.73 -35.97
C ASP A 208 7.63 -6.46 -34.69
N ILE A 209 7.05 -6.75 -33.52
CA ILE A 209 7.78 -6.71 -32.25
C ILE A 209 8.99 -7.65 -32.28
N ALA A 210 8.82 -8.88 -32.75
CA ALA A 210 9.89 -9.87 -32.81
C ALA A 210 11.05 -9.42 -33.70
N LYS A 211 10.76 -8.83 -34.87
CA LYS A 211 11.78 -8.26 -35.78
C LYS A 211 12.54 -7.11 -35.12
N ILE A 212 11.83 -6.19 -34.45
CA ILE A 212 12.49 -5.05 -33.79
C ILE A 212 13.37 -5.53 -32.64
N LEU A 213 12.89 -6.51 -31.86
CA LEU A 213 13.68 -7.11 -30.77
C LEU A 213 14.96 -7.77 -31.29
N SER A 214 14.91 -8.55 -32.37
CA SER A 214 16.11 -9.20 -32.92
C SER A 214 17.12 -8.16 -33.42
N THR A 215 16.65 -7.09 -34.06
CA THR A 215 17.51 -5.95 -34.45
C THR A 215 18.16 -5.30 -33.24
N TRP A 216 17.39 -5.03 -32.18
CA TRP A 216 17.93 -4.37 -30.97
C TRP A 216 18.91 -5.25 -30.20
N ARG A 217 18.77 -6.59 -30.26
CA ARG A 217 19.73 -7.55 -29.70
C ARG A 217 21.00 -7.70 -30.54
N GLY A 218 20.97 -7.31 -31.81
CA GLY A 218 22.06 -7.56 -32.75
C GLY A 218 22.08 -8.98 -33.31
N GLU A 219 20.91 -9.63 -33.33
CA GLU A 219 20.71 -10.98 -33.86
C GLU A 219 20.25 -10.95 -35.34
N SER A 220 20.33 -9.77 -35.99
CA SER A 220 19.92 -9.54 -37.40
C SER A 220 21.08 -9.65 -38.38
#